data_AF-A0A7I7UPZ5-F1
#
_entry.id   AF-A0A7I7UPZ5-F1
#
_cell.length_a   1.000
_cell.length_b   1.000
_cell.length_c   1.000
_cell.angle_alpha   90.00
_cell.angle_beta   90.00
_cell.angle_gamma   90.00
#
_symmetry.space_group_name_H-M   'P 1'
#
loop_
_entity.id
_entity.type
_entity.pdbx_description
1 polymer ?
#
loop_
_entity_poly.entity_id
_entity_poly.type
_entity_poly.pdbx_seq_one_letter_code
_entity_poly.pdbx_strand_id
1 'polypeptide(L)' 'MHSARIKAGSSHLHDAPSVVFASEPMDNGAWQLLNPGELVHVGADLKITRRMILPDPPLHPLKRSDLDPGTAAAQHPTS' A
#
# COMPACT_ATOMS: atom_id res chain seq x y z
N MET A 1 9.69 8.71 -2.07
CA MET A 1 9.03 9.95 -2.52
C MET A 1 7.82 10.09 -1.64
N HIS A 2 7.70 11.15 -0.85
CA HIS A 2 6.45 11.44 -0.15
C HIS A 2 5.70 12.47 -1.00
N SER A 3 4.51 12.12 -1.49
CA SER A 3 3.68 13.12 -2.17
C SER A 3 3.11 14.09 -1.13
N ALA A 4 3.56 15.35 -1.14
CA ALA A 4 3.02 16.38 -0.26
C ALA A 4 1.53 16.71 -0.54
N ARG A 5 0.97 16.16 -1.63
CA ARG A 5 -0.36 16.51 -2.15
C ARG A 5 -1.47 15.56 -1.72
N ILE A 6 -1.16 14.29 -1.44
CA ILE A 6 -2.19 13.29 -1.13
C ILE A 6 -2.50 13.37 0.37
N LYS A 7 -3.57 14.08 0.70
CA LYS A 7 -4.19 14.07 2.04
C LYS A 7 -5.50 13.32 1.96
N ALA A 8 -5.65 12.29 2.79
CA ALA A 8 -6.91 11.62 3.04
C ALA A 8 -7.26 11.80 4.52
N GLY A 9 -8.52 12.11 4.82
CA GLY A 9 -9.00 12.30 6.17
C GLY A 9 -10.42 11.76 6.30
N SER A 10 -10.71 11.11 7.42
CA SER A 10 -12.04 10.65 7.79
C SER A 10 -12.24 10.91 9.26
N SER A 11 -13.23 11.75 9.60
CA SER A 11 -13.55 12.08 10.99
C SER A 11 -13.93 10.82 11.78
N HIS A 12 -14.64 9.87 11.15
CA HIS A 12 -15.07 8.64 11.80
C HIS A 12 -13.91 7.77 12.34
N LEU A 13 -12.71 7.87 11.76
CA LEU A 13 -11.53 7.13 12.25
C LEU A 13 -11.00 7.65 13.60
N HIS A 14 -11.44 8.83 14.04
CA HIS A 14 -11.08 9.38 15.36
C HIS A 14 -11.93 8.78 16.47
N ASP A 15 -13.16 8.37 16.15
CA ASP A 15 -14.17 7.98 17.14
C ASP A 15 -14.35 6.46 17.24
N ALA A 16 -13.79 5.69 16.30
CA ALA A 16 -13.93 4.24 16.24
C ALA A 16 -12.60 3.53 15.93
N PRO A 17 -12.29 2.41 16.61
CA PRO A 17 -11.17 1.55 16.25
C PRO A 17 -11.23 1.18 14.77
N SER A 18 -10.11 1.32 14.07
CA SER A 18 -10.04 1.14 12.61
C SER A 18 -8.68 0.59 12.19
N VAL A 19 -8.65 -0.11 11.06
CA VAL A 19 -7.41 -0.54 10.40
C VAL A 19 -7.28 0.20 9.08
N VAL A 20 -6.13 0.84 8.85
CA VAL A 20 -5.89 1.65 7.66
C VAL A 20 -4.86 0.97 6.76
N PHE A 21 -5.16 0.90 5.47
CA PHE A 21 -4.21 0.53 4.42
C PHE A 21 -3.97 1.74 3.54
N ALA A 22 -2.70 1.93 3.15
CA ALA A 22 -2.29 2.94 2.19
C ALA A 22 -1.15 2.36 1.34
N SER A 23 -0.94 2.93 0.15
CA SER A 23 0.16 2.54 -0.74
C SER A 23 1.53 2.89 -0.15
N GLU A 24 1.60 3.90 0.72
CA GLU A 24 2.80 4.34 1.42
C GLU A 24 2.45 4.88 2.82
N PRO A 25 3.39 4.89 3.78
CA PRO A 25 3.17 5.53 5.08
C PRO A 25 2.80 7.01 4.91
N MET A 26 1.69 7.43 5.54
CA MET A 26 1.14 8.77 5.37
C MET A 26 1.63 9.77 6.42
N ASP A 27 2.12 9.28 7.56
CA ASP A 27 2.60 10.06 8.69
C ASP A 27 3.66 9.27 9.48
N ASN A 28 4.03 9.75 10.65
CA ASN A 28 5.01 9.13 11.56
C ASN A 28 4.39 8.07 12.49
N GLY A 29 3.16 7.62 12.23
CA GLY A 29 2.51 6.54 12.97
C GLY A 29 3.21 5.20 12.80
N ALA A 30 2.69 4.18 13.48
CA ALA A 30 3.25 2.82 13.49
C ALA A 30 2.92 2.01 12.22
N TRP A 31 3.18 2.59 11.04
CA TRP A 31 2.98 1.93 9.76
C TRP A 31 3.86 0.70 9.61
N GLN A 32 3.29 -0.38 9.08
CA GLN A 32 4.03 -1.59 8.72
C GLN A 32 3.87 -1.85 7.24
N LEU A 33 4.98 -2.09 6.55
CA LEU A 33 4.95 -2.45 5.13
C LEU A 33 4.40 -3.88 4.95
N LEU A 34 3.60 -4.04 3.90
CA LEU A 34 3.15 -5.35 3.43
C LEU A 34 4.21 -5.94 2.51
N ASN A 35 4.54 -7.21 2.72
CA ASN A 35 5.47 -7.91 1.83
C ASN A 35 4.75 -8.33 0.54
N PRO A 36 5.44 -8.36 -0.61
CA PRO A 36 4.89 -8.96 -1.82
C PRO A 36 4.42 -10.40 -1.56
N GLY A 37 3.22 -10.73 -2.06
CA GLY A 37 2.62 -12.06 -1.87
C GLY A 37 1.99 -12.31 -0.50
N GLU A 38 1.99 -11.32 0.39
CA GLU A 38 1.35 -11.39 1.70
C GLU A 38 -0.15 -11.09 1.60
N LEU A 39 -0.95 -11.96 2.22
CA LEU A 39 -2.36 -11.72 2.45
C LEU A 39 -2.55 -11.20 3.88
N VAL A 40 -3.10 -10.00 3.98
CA VAL A 40 -3.57 -9.43 5.25
C VAL A 40 -5.08 -9.58 5.32
N HIS A 41 -5.56 -10.17 6.41
CA HIS A 41 -6.98 -10.32 6.71
C HIS A 41 -7.31 -9.56 8.00
N VAL A 42 -8.35 -8.72 7.95
CA VAL A 42 -8.87 -7.99 9.10
C VAL A 42 -10.20 -8.64 9.49
N GLY A 43 -10.24 -9.23 10.68
CA GLY A 43 -11.45 -9.83 11.23
C GLY A 43 -12.50 -8.78 11.63
N ALA A 44 -13.73 -9.23 11.90
CA ALA A 44 -14.81 -8.36 12.38
C ALA A 44 -14.50 -7.70 13.75
N ASP A 45 -13.59 -8.30 14.52
CA ASP A 45 -13.04 -7.76 15.77
C ASP A 45 -11.77 -6.91 15.56
N LEU A 46 -11.47 -6.57 14.31
CA LEU A 46 -10.29 -5.83 13.85
C LEU A 46 -8.95 -6.55 14.11
N LYS A 47 -8.96 -7.83 14.46
CA LYS A 47 -7.72 -8.60 14.54
C LYS A 47 -7.10 -8.75 13.17
N ILE A 48 -5.83 -8.39 13.08
CA ILE A 48 -5.04 -8.49 11.86
C ILE A 48 -4.34 -9.84 11.86
N THR A 49 -4.61 -10.65 10.84
CA THR A 49 -3.86 -11.88 10.55
C THR A 49 -3.10 -11.70 9.25
N ARG A 50 -1.81 -12.03 9.26
CA ARG A 50 -0.91 -11.93 8.11
C ARG A 50 -0.46 -13.33 7.70
N ARG A 51 -0.50 -13.64 6.40
CA ARG A 51 -0.07 -14.94 5.86
C ARG A 51 0.68 -14.77 4.56
N MET A 52 1.82 -15.43 4.42
CA MET A 52 2.48 -15.57 3.13
C MET A 52 1.76 -16.61 2.29
N ILE A 53 1.13 -16.20 1.20
CA ILE A 53 0.37 -17.10 0.31
C ILE A 53 1.01 -17.26 -1.07
N LEU A 54 1.84 -16.29 -1.48
CA LEU A 54 2.63 -16.34 -2.70
C LEU A 54 4.10 -16.05 -2.34
N PRO A 55 4.85 -17.07 -1.86
CA PRO A 55 6.21 -16.87 -1.37
C PRO A 55 7.21 -16.58 -2.50
N ASP A 56 6.92 -17.09 -3.69
CA ASP A 56 7.77 -16.91 -4.85
C ASP A 56 7.35 -15.65 -5.62
N PRO A 57 8.32 -14.91 -6.20
CA PRO A 57 8.01 -13.78 -7.05
C PRO A 57 7.22 -14.22 -8.30
N PRO A 58 6.48 -13.30 -8.95
CA PRO A 58 5.83 -13.59 -10.22
C PRO A 58 6.85 -14.08 -11.26
N LEU A 59 6.49 -15.09 -12.06
CA LEU A 59 7.34 -15.61 -13.14
C LEU A 59 7.74 -14.53 -14.17
N HIS A 60 6.88 -13.53 -14.35
CA HIS A 60 7.08 -12.40 -15.25
C HIS A 60 6.95 -11.08 -14.47
N PRO A 61 7.98 -10.67 -13.72
CA PRO A 61 7.94 -9.44 -12.94
C PRO A 61 7.99 -8.22 -13.86
N LEU A 62 6.98 -7.35 -13.76
CA LEU A 62 6.95 -6.10 -14.52
C LEU A 62 7.95 -5.10 -13.94
N LYS A 63 8.92 -4.67 -14.75
CA LYS A 63 9.90 -3.64 -14.39
C LYS A 63 9.58 -2.34 -15.11
N ARG A 64 10.09 -1.23 -14.59
CA ARG A 64 9.98 0.09 -15.26
C ARG A 64 10.58 0.10 -16.67
N SER A 65 11.64 -0.69 -16.90
CA SER A 65 12.26 -0.87 -18.23
C SER A 65 11.34 -1.54 -19.25
N ASP A 66 10.31 -2.24 -18.79
CA ASP A 66 9.40 -3.01 -19.63
C ASP A 66 8.19 -2.15 -20.06
N LEU A 67 8.07 -0.94 -19.51
CA LEU A 67 7.00 0.00 -19.83
C LEU A 67 7.32 0.77 -21.12
N ASP A 68 6.30 0.99 -21.94
CA ASP A 68 6.42 1.94 -23.04
C ASP A 68 6.64 3.38 -22.50
N PRO A 69 7.20 4.31 -23.29
CA PRO A 69 7.53 5.65 -22.82
C PRO A 69 6.35 6.42 -22.22
N GLY A 70 5.13 6.24 -22.75
CA GLY A 70 3.93 6.91 -22.27
C GLY A 70 3.51 6.39 -20.89
N THR A 71 3.49 5.06 -20.74
CA THR A 71 3.20 4.42 -19.44
C THR A 71 4.29 4.74 -18.41
N ALA A 72 5.56 4.72 -18.80
CA ALA A 72 6.69 5.08 -17.93
C ALA A 72 6.56 6.52 -17.40
N ALA A 73 6.22 7.48 -18.27
CA ALA A 73 6.00 8.88 -17.88
C ALA A 73 4.86 9.02 -16.86
N ALA A 74 3.80 8.21 -16.96
CA ALA A 74 2.68 8.20 -16.02
C ALA A 74 3.01 7.57 -14.65
N GLN A 75 4.12 6.85 -14.50
CA GLN A 75 4.59 6.30 -13.23
C GLN A 75 5.40 7.30 -12.39
N HIS A 76 5.64 8.50 -12.90
CA HIS A 76 6.18 9.59 -12.10
C HIS A 76 5.03 10.28 -11.36
N PRO A 77 5.14 10.49 -10.03
CA PRO A 77 4.26 11.43 -9.39
C PRO A 77 4.48 12.78 -10.08
N THR A 78 3.40 13.37 -10.61
CA THR A 78 3.45 14.73 -11.16
C THR A 78 3.89 15.64 -10.01
N SER A 79 5.09 16.20 -10.12
CA SER A 79 5.70 17.09 -9.12
C SER A 79 4.79 18.24 -8.73
#